data_AF-A0A3N5ZB22-F1
#
_entry.id   AF-A0A3N5ZB22-F1
#
_cell.length_a   1.000
_cell.length_b   1.000
_cell.length_c   1.000
_cell.angle_alpha   90.00
_cell.angle_beta   90.00
_cell.angle_gamma   90.00
#
_symmetry.space_group_name_H-M   'P 1'
#
loop_
_entity.id
_entity.type
_entity.pdbx_description
1 polymer ?
#
loop_
_entity_poly.entity_id
_entity_poly.type
_entity_poly.pdbx_seq_one_letter_code
_entity_poly.pdbx_strand_id
1 'polypeptide(L)'
;MPDRIKKKSKSVSLLTLFLYFSFISPAYAKNAHLAAWITIETKYTIIRFLKAEDLYAFSNSIDFDPKSWELKQLFSDKSPDTILEEISAKVDNLYERVQEILDMRKKSPKVFITVYPDRKALDQAHYEI
;
A
#
# COMPACT_ATOMS: atom_id res chain seq x y z
N MET A 1 -81.91 -10.07 -17.89
CA MET A 1 -81.44 -9.99 -16.48
C MET A 1 -79.97 -10.40 -16.45
N PRO A 2 -79.09 -9.65 -15.76
CA PRO A 2 -77.65 -9.75 -15.92
C PRO A 2 -77.04 -10.88 -15.08
N ASP A 3 -76.18 -11.68 -15.71
CA ASP A 3 -75.35 -12.66 -15.02
C ASP A 3 -74.02 -12.01 -14.60
N ARG A 4 -73.79 -11.94 -13.29
CA ARG A 4 -72.57 -11.35 -12.70
C ARG A 4 -71.46 -12.38 -12.68
N ILE A 5 -70.49 -12.26 -13.57
CA ILE A 5 -69.26 -13.08 -13.53
C ILE A 5 -68.37 -12.59 -12.38
N LYS A 6 -68.23 -13.43 -11.35
CA LYS A 6 -67.36 -13.22 -10.18
C LYS A 6 -65.88 -13.41 -10.57
N LYS A 7 -65.08 -12.34 -10.46
CA LYS A 7 -63.62 -12.35 -10.66
C LYS A 7 -62.94 -12.84 -9.37
N LYS A 8 -62.40 -14.06 -9.36
CA LYS A 8 -61.63 -14.62 -8.24
C LYS A 8 -60.21 -14.02 -8.23
N SER A 9 -59.88 -13.27 -7.17
CA SER A 9 -58.52 -12.76 -6.90
C SER A 9 -57.67 -13.87 -6.26
N LYS A 10 -56.51 -14.17 -6.84
CA LYS A 10 -55.53 -15.08 -6.24
C LYS A 10 -54.61 -14.27 -5.33
N SER A 11 -54.76 -14.43 -4.02
CA SER A 11 -53.86 -13.87 -3.02
C SER A 11 -52.53 -14.63 -3.03
N VAL A 12 -51.48 -14.00 -3.56
CA VAL A 12 -50.11 -14.50 -3.44
C VAL A 12 -49.68 -14.31 -1.99
N SER A 13 -49.40 -15.41 -1.29
CA SER A 13 -49.05 -15.42 0.13
C SER A 13 -47.67 -14.80 0.37
N LEU A 14 -47.61 -13.73 1.15
CA LEU A 14 -46.38 -13.00 1.50
C LEU A 14 -45.29 -13.87 2.15
N LEU A 15 -45.64 -15.07 2.64
CA LEU A 15 -44.73 -16.05 3.20
C LEU A 15 -43.75 -16.65 2.19
N THR A 16 -44.10 -16.69 0.89
CA THR A 16 -43.18 -17.24 -0.13
C THR A 16 -42.06 -16.28 -0.52
N LEU A 17 -42.17 -14.98 -0.19
CA LEU A 17 -41.09 -14.02 -0.45
C LEU A 17 -40.00 -14.06 0.65
N PHE A 18 -40.38 -14.43 1.88
CA PHE A 18 -39.47 -14.40 3.04
C PHE A 18 -38.43 -15.53 3.04
N LEU A 19 -38.79 -16.69 2.47
CA LEU A 19 -37.87 -17.83 2.36
C LEU A 19 -36.77 -17.62 1.30
N TYR A 20 -36.98 -16.74 0.33
CA TYR A 20 -35.95 -16.44 -0.69
C TYR A 20 -34.87 -15.48 -0.18
N PHE A 21 -35.17 -14.70 0.86
CA PHE A 21 -34.22 -13.72 1.40
C PHE A 21 -33.18 -14.32 2.34
N SER A 22 -33.39 -15.57 2.80
CA SER A 22 -32.52 -16.20 3.81
C SER A 22 -31.30 -16.92 3.25
N PHE A 23 -31.15 -17.03 1.92
CA PHE A 23 -29.98 -17.69 1.30
C PHE A 23 -28.87 -16.72 0.87
N ILE A 24 -29.07 -15.41 1.02
CA ILE A 24 -27.97 -14.45 0.87
C ILE A 24 -27.35 -14.29 2.24
N SER A 25 -26.53 -15.26 2.64
CA SER A 25 -25.56 -15.01 3.69
C SER A 25 -24.67 -13.86 3.19
N PRO A 26 -24.58 -12.72 3.90
CA PRO A 26 -23.48 -11.80 3.64
C PRO A 26 -22.24 -12.59 4.04
N ALA A 27 -21.48 -13.05 3.05
CA ALA A 27 -20.09 -13.36 3.27
C ALA A 27 -19.51 -12.06 3.81
N TYR A 28 -19.31 -12.00 5.14
CA TYR A 28 -18.46 -10.99 5.75
C TYR A 28 -17.10 -11.21 5.09
N ALA A 29 -16.86 -10.48 4.00
CA ALA A 29 -15.53 -10.25 3.51
C ALA A 29 -14.78 -9.72 4.73
N LYS A 30 -13.93 -10.58 5.28
CA LYS A 30 -12.93 -10.20 6.25
C LYS A 30 -12.08 -9.21 5.50
N ASN A 31 -12.45 -7.93 5.57
CA ASN A 31 -11.64 -6.84 5.11
C ASN A 31 -10.38 -6.95 5.94
N ALA A 32 -9.39 -7.68 5.43
CA ALA A 32 -8.01 -7.35 5.66
C ALA A 32 -7.99 -5.86 5.36
N HIS A 33 -7.87 -5.07 6.42
CA HIS A 33 -7.64 -3.65 6.31
C HIS A 33 -6.30 -3.56 5.59
N LEU A 34 -6.33 -3.60 4.25
CA LEU A 34 -5.17 -3.45 3.40
C LEU A 34 -4.71 -2.04 3.72
N ALA A 35 -3.75 -1.92 4.62
CA ALA A 35 -3.14 -0.65 4.96
C ALA A 35 -2.71 -0.02 3.64
N ALA A 36 -3.30 1.14 3.32
CA ALA A 36 -3.03 1.81 2.06
C ALA A 36 -1.55 2.19 2.07
N TRP A 37 -0.81 1.77 1.03
CA TRP A 37 0.59 2.13 0.87
C TRP A 37 0.75 3.65 0.82
N ILE A 38 1.56 4.18 1.73
CA ILE A 38 2.01 5.58 1.70
C ILE A 38 3.16 5.66 0.70
N THR A 39 3.17 6.70 -0.11
CA THR A 39 4.16 6.88 -1.18
C THR A 39 4.88 8.21 -1.04
N ILE A 40 6.21 8.18 -1.18
CA ILE A 40 7.07 9.36 -1.32
C ILE A 40 7.73 9.28 -2.69
N GLU A 41 7.71 10.39 -3.41
CA GLU A 41 8.38 10.52 -4.70
C GLU A 41 9.62 11.40 -4.55
N THR A 42 10.78 10.85 -4.88
CA THR A 42 12.08 11.56 -4.91
C THR A 42 12.45 11.92 -6.34
N LYS A 43 13.63 12.51 -6.58
CA LYS A 43 14.10 12.83 -7.93
C LYS A 43 14.19 11.58 -8.81
N TYR A 44 14.68 10.46 -8.25
CA TYR A 44 14.94 9.23 -9.01
C TYR A 44 14.14 8.00 -8.57
N THR A 45 13.45 8.06 -7.43
CA THR A 45 12.80 6.89 -6.85
C THR A 45 11.38 7.18 -6.39
N ILE A 46 10.58 6.12 -6.25
CA ILE A 46 9.26 6.14 -5.64
C ILE A 46 9.28 5.11 -4.50
N ILE A 47 9.22 5.59 -3.26
CA ILE A 47 9.31 4.76 -2.07
C ILE A 47 7.89 4.52 -1.53
N ARG A 48 7.53 3.24 -1.33
CA ARG A 48 6.24 2.82 -0.77
C ARG A 48 6.44 2.13 0.57
N PHE A 49 5.63 2.49 1.56
CA PHE A 49 5.71 1.94 2.92
C PHE A 49 4.32 1.92 3.57
N LEU A 50 4.16 1.16 4.66
CA LEU A 50 2.87 1.05 5.37
C LEU A 50 2.83 1.97 6.58
N LYS A 51 3.94 2.09 7.32
CA LYS A 51 4.04 2.92 8.50
C LYS A 51 5.35 3.71 8.52
N ALA A 52 5.35 4.84 9.22
CA ALA A 52 6.55 5.67 9.32
C ALA A 52 7.74 4.87 9.89
N GLU A 53 7.49 3.99 10.87
CA GLU A 53 8.47 3.09 11.50
C GLU A 53 9.25 2.25 10.48
N ASP A 54 8.56 1.75 9.45
CA ASP A 54 9.16 0.95 8.38
C ASP A 54 10.16 1.80 7.58
N LEU A 55 9.79 3.05 7.31
CA LEU A 55 10.63 4.01 6.60
C LEU A 55 11.86 4.42 7.42
N TYR A 56 11.73 4.58 8.74
CA TYR A 56 12.88 4.79 9.64
C TYR A 56 13.82 3.59 9.66
N ALA A 57 13.28 2.37 9.75
CA ALA A 57 14.08 1.15 9.74
C ALA A 57 14.85 1.00 8.42
N PHE A 58 14.20 1.32 7.29
CA PHE A 58 14.84 1.38 5.98
C PHE A 58 15.95 2.42 5.91
N SER A 59 15.71 3.64 6.41
CA SER A 59 16.76 4.67 6.43
C SER A 59 17.98 4.24 7.24
N ASN A 60 17.77 3.61 8.40
CA ASN A 60 18.84 3.12 9.27
C ASN A 60 19.60 1.92 8.70
N SER A 61 19.00 1.16 7.78
CA SER A 61 19.64 0.01 7.13
C SER A 61 20.51 0.40 5.94
N ILE A 62 20.27 1.57 5.34
CA ILE A 62 21.12 2.13 4.29
C ILE A 62 22.41 2.67 4.92
N ASP A 63 23.51 1.97 4.73
CA ASP A 63 24.84 2.44 5.11
C ASP A 63 25.46 3.30 3.99
N PHE A 64 24.92 4.51 3.84
CA PHE A 64 25.36 5.49 2.84
C PHE A 64 25.26 6.90 3.39
N ASP A 65 26.39 7.60 3.48
CA ASP A 65 26.45 9.02 3.83
C ASP A 65 27.24 9.76 2.75
N PRO A 66 26.64 10.76 2.06
CA PRO A 66 27.31 11.50 0.99
C PRO A 66 28.41 12.43 1.49
N LYS A 67 28.44 12.80 2.79
CA LYS A 67 29.39 13.80 3.32
C LYS A 67 30.63 13.19 3.97
N SER A 68 30.53 11.98 4.48
CA SER A 68 31.69 11.18 4.92
C SER A 68 31.16 9.90 5.52
N TRP A 69 31.85 8.80 5.27
CA TRP A 69 31.93 7.53 6.00
C TRP A 69 31.90 7.55 7.56
N GLU A 70 31.42 8.62 8.21
CA GLU A 70 31.39 8.78 9.66
C GLU A 70 30.00 9.22 10.15
N LEU A 71 29.47 8.38 11.04
CA LEU A 71 28.41 8.61 12.03
C LEU A 71 26.95 8.68 11.55
N LYS A 72 26.32 7.50 11.67
CA LYS A 72 24.86 7.29 11.73
C LYS A 72 24.20 8.31 12.65
N GLN A 73 23.63 9.35 12.07
CA GLN A 73 22.76 10.27 12.77
C GLN A 73 21.46 9.52 13.08
N LEU A 74 21.37 8.96 14.28
CA LEU A 74 20.14 8.34 14.78
C LEU A 74 19.08 9.43 14.86
N PHE A 75 17.97 9.23 14.15
CA PHE A 75 16.81 10.13 14.01
C PHE A 75 16.07 10.36 15.35
N SER A 76 16.73 10.93 16.36
CA SER A 76 16.08 11.30 17.62
C SER A 76 15.29 12.60 17.42
N ASP A 77 14.00 12.57 17.75
CA ASP A 77 13.06 13.70 17.82
C ASP A 77 12.95 14.63 16.59
N LYS A 78 13.13 14.09 15.38
CA LYS A 78 12.84 14.84 14.14
C LYS A 78 11.35 14.79 13.82
N SER A 79 10.81 15.92 13.35
CA SER A 79 9.43 15.94 12.84
C SER A 79 9.32 15.06 11.60
N PRO A 80 8.16 14.41 11.36
CA PRO A 80 7.97 13.52 10.21
C PRO A 80 8.45 14.14 8.88
N ASP A 81 8.17 15.42 8.66
CA ASP A 81 8.57 16.14 7.44
C ASP A 81 10.10 16.18 7.25
N THR A 82 10.85 16.45 8.32
CA THR A 82 12.32 16.46 8.26
C THR A 82 12.90 15.08 7.91
N ILE A 83 12.28 14.00 8.39
CA ILE A 83 12.72 12.64 8.06
C ILE A 83 12.45 12.31 6.60
N LEU A 84 11.30 12.73 6.07
CA LEU A 84 10.97 12.55 4.66
C LEU A 84 11.99 13.23 3.75
N GLU A 85 12.36 14.47 4.08
CA GLU A 85 13.39 15.22 3.35
C GLU A 85 14.76 14.54 3.41
N GLU A 86 15.18 14.10 4.60
CA GLU A 86 16.47 13.43 4.81
C GLU A 86 16.58 12.11 4.05
N ILE A 87 15.52 11.29 4.10
CA ILE A 87 15.48 10.02 3.37
C ILE A 87 15.48 10.26 1.87
N SER A 88 14.70 11.23 1.40
CA SER A 88 14.66 11.58 -0.03
C SER A 88 16.04 12.00 -0.54
N ALA A 89 16.73 12.88 0.20
CA ALA A 89 18.08 13.31 -0.12
C ALA A 89 19.09 12.15 -0.07
N LYS A 90 18.99 11.27 0.94
CA LYS A 90 19.87 10.11 1.09
C LYS A 90 19.73 9.14 -0.08
N VAL A 91 18.50 8.80 -0.46
CA VAL A 91 18.21 7.90 -1.58
C VAL A 91 18.61 8.52 -2.92
N ASP A 92 18.36 9.82 -3.14
CA ASP A 92 18.76 10.49 -4.38
C ASP A 92 20.28 10.54 -4.53
N ASN A 93 21.03 10.85 -3.47
CA ASN A 93 22.49 10.82 -3.50
C ASN A 93 23.04 9.40 -3.76
N LEU A 94 22.42 8.38 -3.15
CA LEU A 94 22.79 6.98 -3.40
C LEU A 94 22.54 6.62 -4.87
N TYR A 95 21.41 7.04 -5.42
CA TYR A 95 21.06 6.79 -6.81
C TYR A 95 22.05 7.45 -7.77
N GLU A 96 22.37 8.73 -7.56
CA GLU A 96 23.38 9.45 -8.35
C GLU A 96 24.73 8.73 -8.29
N ARG A 97 25.13 8.27 -7.10
CA ARG A 97 26.38 7.52 -6.95
C ARG A 97 26.37 6.19 -7.70
N VAL A 98 25.25 5.46 -7.67
CA VAL A 98 25.09 4.23 -8.45
C VAL A 98 25.14 4.53 -9.95
N GLN A 99 24.50 5.61 -10.41
CA GLN A 99 24.56 6.03 -11.80
C GLN A 99 25.99 6.35 -12.25
N GLU A 100 26.76 7.06 -11.42
CA GLU A 100 28.17 7.36 -11.69
C GLU A 100 29.01 6.08 -11.80
N ILE A 101 28.89 5.17 -10.83
CA ILE A 101 29.66 3.92 -10.79
C ILE A 101 29.36 3.04 -12.01
N LEU A 102 28.09 2.99 -12.41
CA LEU A 102 27.64 2.19 -13.55
C LEU A 102 27.73 2.92 -14.90
N ASP A 103 28.27 4.15 -14.93
CA ASP A 103 28.32 5.03 -16.10
C ASP A 103 26.95 5.10 -16.83
N MET A 104 25.88 5.26 -16.05
CA MET A 104 24.52 5.38 -16.57
C MET A 104 24.31 6.77 -17.17
N ARG A 105 24.41 6.88 -18.49
CA ARG A 105 24.33 8.18 -19.21
C ARG A 105 22.93 8.61 -19.64
N LYS A 106 21.90 7.79 -19.45
CA LYS A 106 20.53 8.05 -19.93
C LYS A 106 19.57 8.34 -18.78
N LYS A 107 18.55 9.16 -19.06
CA LYS A 107 17.39 9.31 -18.17
C LYS A 107 16.73 7.94 -17.97
N SER A 108 16.90 7.36 -16.80
CA SER A 108 16.23 6.14 -16.37
C SER A 108 14.82 6.45 -15.87
N PRO A 109 13.85 5.54 -16.05
CA PRO A 109 12.60 5.59 -15.32
C PRO A 109 12.86 5.61 -13.81
N LYS A 110 11.94 6.20 -13.02
CA LYS A 110 12.05 6.16 -11.57
C LYS A 110 11.99 4.72 -11.07
N VAL A 111 12.83 4.41 -10.09
CA VAL A 111 12.87 3.08 -9.47
C VAL A 111 11.87 3.00 -8.34
N PHE A 112 11.06 1.94 -8.31
CA PHE A 112 10.14 1.67 -7.22
C PHE A 112 10.86 0.91 -6.11
N ILE A 113 10.76 1.43 -4.88
CA ILE A 113 11.27 0.79 -3.67
C ILE A 113 10.07 0.52 -2.77
N THR A 114 9.73 -0.76 -2.57
CA THR A 114 8.69 -1.14 -1.62
C THR A 114 9.34 -1.58 -0.32
N VAL A 115 9.05 -0.87 0.76
CA VAL A 115 9.56 -1.16 2.11
C VAL A 115 8.53 -2.00 2.83
N TYR A 116 8.89 -3.25 3.10
CA TYR A 116 8.06 -4.17 3.86
C TYR A 116 8.41 -4.10 5.36
N PRO A 117 7.42 -4.23 6.26
CA PRO A 117 7.64 -4.12 7.70
C PRO A 117 8.49 -5.26 8.26
N ASP A 118 8.41 -6.45 7.66
CA ASP A 118 9.18 -7.61 8.07
C ASP A 118 9.50 -8.53 6.88
N ARG A 119 10.39 -9.50 7.15
CA ARG A 119 10.81 -10.49 6.18
C ARG A 119 9.66 -11.38 5.70
N LYS A 120 8.67 -11.68 6.55
CA LYS A 120 7.55 -12.53 6.15
C LYS A 120 6.68 -11.83 5.11
N ALA A 121 6.42 -10.52 5.29
CA ALA A 121 5.69 -9.70 4.34
C ALA A 121 6.43 -9.56 3.01
N LEU A 122 7.76 -9.45 3.06
CA LEU A 122 8.61 -9.47 1.86
C LEU A 122 8.55 -10.82 1.14
N ASP A 123 8.73 -11.92 1.87
CA ASP A 123 8.72 -13.28 1.32
C ASP A 123 7.35 -13.57 0.69
N GLN A 124 6.25 -13.24 1.40
CA GLN A 124 4.89 -13.39 0.88
C GLN A 124 4.70 -12.63 -0.45
N ALA A 125 5.13 -11.37 -0.50
CA ALA A 125 5.00 -10.56 -1.72
C ALA A 125 5.88 -11.08 -2.87
N HIS A 126 7.03 -11.70 -2.58
CA HIS A 126 7.91 -12.27 -3.60
C HIS A 126 7.35 -13.57 -4.20
N TYR A 127 6.73 -14.42 -3.38
CA TYR A 127 6.14 -15.69 -3.85
C TYR A 127 4.76 -15.54 -4.50
N GLU A 128 4.11 -14.38 -4.35
CA GLU A 128 2.82 -14.06 -5.00
C GLU A 128 2.97 -13.46 -6.42
N ILE A 129 4.20 -13.22 -6.88
CA ILE A 129 4.53 -12.73 -8.24
C ILE A 129 4.84 -13.91 -9.17
#